data_AF-A0A168SWI4-F1
#
_entry.id   AF-A0A168SWI4-F1
#
_cell.length_a   1.000
_cell.length_b   1.000
_cell.length_c   1.000
_cell.angle_alpha   90.00
_cell.angle_beta   90.00
_cell.angle_gamma   90.00
#
_symmetry.space_group_name_H-M   'P 1'
#
loop_
_entity.id
_entity.type
_entity.pdbx_description
1 polymer ?
#
loop_
_entity_poly.entity_id
_entity_poly.type
_entity_poly.pdbx_seq_one_letter_code
_entity_poly.pdbx_strand_id
1 'polypeptide(L)'
;MKIKPPRQAQEWSYFSHRESIGKALSSTCIRSNKNTHRNCGSSTRMAGNVCANGDQIRRQDRWNNTTINGEYLTNLPRELVRSMAGFPTYGRFFYTARAALNPPTSLCKKFPGDPIQPTVAEYASVQVIIMLRKTFIQDSVPMMEHHPCYPVWQHSIFSDPASLSFERDLLQIEA
;
A
#
# COMPACT_ATOMS: atom_id res chain seq x y z
N MET A 1 18.70 9.97 33.22
CA MET A 1 17.62 10.53 32.37
C MET A 1 16.47 9.53 32.38
N LYS A 2 15.31 9.84 32.99
CA LYS A 2 14.17 8.91 33.03
C LYS A 2 13.42 9.01 31.69
N ILE A 3 13.47 7.94 30.89
CA ILE A 3 12.71 7.84 29.64
C ILE A 3 11.23 7.68 30.01
N LYS A 4 10.38 8.63 29.60
CA LYS A 4 8.93 8.51 29.78
C LYS A 4 8.43 7.30 28.97
N PRO A 5 7.51 6.49 29.51
CA PRO A 5 6.89 5.44 28.72
C PRO A 5 6.19 6.05 27.51
N PRO A 6 6.29 5.41 26.32
CA PRO A 6 5.63 5.90 25.13
C PRO A 6 4.13 5.98 25.38
N ARG A 7 3.52 7.11 24.97
CA ARG A 7 2.07 7.32 25.08
C ARG A 7 1.38 6.20 24.28
N GLN A 8 0.52 5.43 24.91
CA GLN A 8 -0.28 4.42 24.18
C GLN A 8 -1.09 5.14 23.10
N ALA A 9 -0.94 4.70 21.85
CA ALA A 9 -1.77 5.18 20.76
C ALA A 9 -3.16 4.58 20.94
N GLN A 10 -4.16 5.44 21.07
CA GLN A 10 -5.56 5.04 21.14
C GLN A 10 -6.09 4.83 19.71
N GLU A 11 -6.65 3.65 19.44
CA GLU A 11 -7.33 3.40 18.18
C GLU A 11 -8.51 4.36 18.01
N TRP A 12 -8.70 4.89 16.80
CA TRP A 12 -9.84 5.74 16.49
C TRP A 12 -11.15 4.98 16.67
N SER A 13 -12.18 5.67 17.18
CA SER A 13 -13.48 5.05 17.39
C SER A 13 -14.14 4.65 16.07
N TYR A 14 -14.95 3.58 16.10
CA TYR A 14 -15.76 3.17 14.96
C TYR A 14 -16.64 4.30 14.41
N PHE A 15 -17.20 5.14 15.29
CA PHE A 15 -18.03 6.28 14.88
C PHE A 15 -17.23 7.28 14.05
N SER A 16 -16.02 7.63 14.49
CA SER A 16 -15.10 8.51 13.76
C SER A 16 -14.79 7.96 12.37
N HIS A 17 -14.53 6.65 12.26
CA HIS A 17 -14.28 5.99 10.98
C HIS A 17 -15.50 6.02 10.06
N ARG A 18 -16.69 5.66 10.58
CA ARG A 18 -17.95 5.67 9.84
C ARG A 18 -18.33 7.06 9.33
N GLU A 19 -18.14 8.09 10.17
CA GLU A 19 -18.45 9.48 9.82
C GLU A 19 -17.51 9.99 8.73
N SER A 20 -16.21 9.74 8.87
CA SER A 20 -15.20 10.10 7.86
C SER A 20 -15.52 9.49 6.48
N ILE A 21 -15.81 8.19 6.44
CA ILE A 21 -16.23 7.52 5.19
C ILE A 21 -17.52 8.14 4.66
N GLY A 22 -18.52 8.37 5.53
CA GLY A 22 -19.78 8.98 5.11
C GLY A 22 -19.58 10.34 4.43
N LYS A 23 -18.68 11.18 4.96
CA LYS A 23 -18.34 12.49 4.37
C LYS A 23 -17.67 12.33 3.00
N ALA A 24 -16.71 11.42 2.85
CA ALA A 24 -16.04 11.16 1.57
C ALA A 24 -16.99 10.61 0.48
N LEU A 25 -18.00 9.83 0.88
CA LEU A 25 -19.04 9.37 -0.06
C LEU A 25 -19.96 10.51 -0.46
N SER A 26 -20.39 11.33 0.49
CA SER A 26 -21.22 12.51 0.20
C SER A 26 -20.51 13.53 -0.69
N SER A 27 -19.20 13.73 -0.51
CA SER A 27 -18.41 14.65 -1.36
C SER A 27 -18.29 14.21 -2.82
N THR A 28 -18.54 12.92 -3.09
CA THR A 28 -18.59 12.35 -4.44
C THR A 28 -20.03 12.08 -4.90
N CYS A 29 -21.03 12.62 -4.20
CA CYS A 29 -22.46 12.42 -4.45
C CYS A 29 -22.92 10.95 -4.39
N ILE A 30 -22.18 10.08 -3.69
CA ILE A 30 -22.52 8.67 -3.56
C ILE A 30 -23.35 8.44 -2.30
N ARG A 31 -24.59 7.96 -2.50
CA ARG A 31 -25.46 7.56 -1.39
C ARG A 31 -25.18 6.11 -0.99
N SER A 32 -24.86 5.89 0.28
CA SER A 32 -24.63 4.56 0.86
C SER A 32 -25.37 4.43 2.20
N ASN A 33 -25.99 3.28 2.43
CA ASN A 33 -26.58 2.92 3.72
C ASN A 33 -25.59 2.15 4.63
N LYS A 34 -24.55 1.56 4.03
CA LYS A 34 -23.58 0.67 4.67
C LYS A 34 -22.15 1.20 4.46
N ASN A 35 -21.86 2.38 5.03
CA ASN A 35 -20.62 3.12 4.79
C ASN A 35 -19.36 2.28 5.06
N THR A 36 -19.31 1.59 6.20
CA THR A 36 -18.15 0.78 6.63
C THR A 36 -18.10 -0.61 5.99
N HIS A 37 -19.21 -1.11 5.45
CA HIS A 37 -19.31 -2.44 4.82
C HIS A 37 -19.33 -2.36 3.27
N ARG A 38 -19.23 -1.16 2.68
CA ARG A 38 -19.24 -0.99 1.22
C ARG A 38 -18.14 -1.78 0.51
N ASN A 39 -16.98 -1.90 1.15
CA ASN A 39 -15.83 -2.64 0.63
C ASN A 39 -15.95 -4.16 0.85
N CYS A 40 -16.94 -4.62 1.62
CA CYS A 40 -17.14 -6.05 1.81
C CYS A 40 -17.64 -6.67 0.50
N GLY A 41 -16.88 -7.63 -0.02
CA GLY A 41 -17.11 -8.24 -1.32
C GLY A 41 -16.67 -7.38 -2.52
N SER A 42 -16.05 -6.21 -2.32
CA SER A 42 -15.48 -5.45 -3.45
C SER A 42 -14.34 -6.22 -4.12
N SER A 43 -13.50 -6.90 -3.32
CA SER A 43 -12.45 -7.79 -3.81
C SER A 43 -12.98 -8.91 -4.70
N THR A 44 -14.05 -9.59 -4.28
CA THR A 44 -14.77 -10.62 -5.07
C THR A 44 -15.20 -10.07 -6.42
N ARG A 45 -15.82 -8.88 -6.42
CA ARG A 45 -16.37 -8.25 -7.62
C ARG A 45 -15.26 -7.83 -8.58
N MET A 46 -14.17 -7.25 -8.08
CA MET A 46 -13.01 -6.90 -8.91
C MET A 46 -12.37 -8.14 -9.52
N ALA A 47 -12.17 -9.18 -8.72
CA ALA A 47 -11.58 -10.44 -9.18
C ALA A 47 -12.47 -11.16 -10.21
N GLY A 48 -13.79 -11.16 -10.00
CA GLY A 48 -14.76 -11.68 -10.96
C GLY A 48 -14.76 -10.90 -12.28
N ASN A 49 -14.62 -9.56 -12.22
CA ASN A 49 -14.59 -8.71 -13.40
C ASN A 49 -13.36 -8.97 -14.29
N VAL A 50 -12.23 -9.38 -13.71
CA VAL A 50 -11.01 -9.72 -14.48
C VAL A 50 -10.84 -11.22 -14.70
N CYS A 51 -11.91 -11.99 -14.49
CA CYS A 51 -11.95 -13.45 -14.69
C CYS A 51 -10.84 -14.19 -13.92
N ALA A 52 -10.50 -13.75 -12.71
CA ALA A 52 -9.55 -14.46 -11.87
C ALA A 52 -10.09 -15.84 -11.48
N ASN A 53 -9.19 -16.78 -11.24
CA ASN A 53 -9.53 -18.15 -10.86
C ASN A 53 -10.56 -18.20 -9.71
N GLY A 54 -11.73 -18.79 -9.99
CA GLY A 54 -12.85 -18.91 -9.04
C GLY A 54 -12.49 -19.64 -7.75
N ASP A 55 -11.53 -20.57 -7.79
CA ASP A 55 -11.06 -21.26 -6.59
C ASP A 55 -10.24 -20.34 -5.68
N GLN A 56 -9.48 -19.39 -6.24
CA GLN A 56 -8.76 -18.38 -5.45
C GLN A 56 -9.73 -17.34 -4.86
N ILE A 57 -10.76 -16.93 -5.62
CA ILE A 57 -11.82 -16.02 -5.14
C ILE A 57 -12.54 -16.64 -3.92
N ARG A 58 -13.00 -17.90 -4.06
CA ARG A 58 -13.68 -18.64 -2.98
C ARG A 58 -12.81 -18.79 -1.73
N ARG A 59 -11.50 -18.99 -1.90
CA ARG A 59 -10.52 -19.06 -0.79
C ARG A 59 -10.39 -17.73 -0.05
N GLN A 60 -10.29 -16.62 -0.77
CA GLN A 60 -10.16 -15.28 -0.17
C GLN A 60 -11.43 -14.84 0.55
N ASP A 61 -12.59 -15.07 -0.05
CA ASP A 61 -13.89 -14.68 0.49
C ASP A 61 -14.40 -15.64 1.56
N ARG A 62 -13.58 -16.63 1.93
CA ARG A 62 -13.88 -17.62 2.97
C ARG A 62 -15.19 -18.38 2.69
N TRP A 63 -15.59 -18.51 1.42
CA TRP A 63 -16.80 -19.22 0.99
C TRP A 63 -16.64 -20.73 1.07
N ASN A 64 -15.40 -21.23 1.22
CA ASN A 64 -15.13 -22.65 1.36
C ASN A 64 -14.46 -22.94 2.71
N ASN A 65 -15.24 -23.39 3.70
CA ASN A 65 -14.70 -23.98 4.93
C ASN A 65 -14.25 -25.44 4.72
N THR A 66 -14.58 -26.06 3.58
CA THR A 66 -14.20 -27.46 3.27
C THR A 66 -12.77 -27.59 2.74
N THR A 67 -12.06 -26.49 2.47
CA THR A 67 -10.61 -26.50 2.25
C THR A 67 -9.84 -26.25 3.55
N ILE A 68 -10.44 -26.58 4.69
CA ILE A 68 -9.73 -26.81 5.93
C ILE A 68 -9.51 -28.31 6.06
N ASN A 69 -8.32 -28.76 5.65
CA ASN A 69 -7.39 -29.50 6.49
C ASN A 69 -6.16 -29.88 5.65
N GLY A 70 -4.99 -29.72 6.24
CA GLY A 70 -3.83 -30.49 5.82
C GLY A 70 -2.62 -29.65 5.43
N GLU A 71 -2.18 -29.72 4.19
CA GLU A 71 -0.74 -30.01 4.07
C GLU A 71 0.10 -29.06 3.22
N TYR A 72 -0.42 -28.17 2.37
CA TYR A 72 0.45 -27.30 1.57
C TYR A 72 -0.17 -25.93 1.21
N LEU A 73 -0.56 -25.12 2.20
CA LEU A 73 -0.75 -23.69 1.95
C LEU A 73 0.60 -22.96 1.84
N THR A 74 1.43 -23.40 0.91
CA THR A 74 2.77 -22.82 0.68
C THR A 74 2.72 -21.56 -0.19
N ASN A 75 1.59 -21.28 -0.86
CA ASN A 75 1.52 -20.20 -1.83
C ASN A 75 0.30 -19.30 -1.63
N LEU A 76 0.55 -18.01 -1.42
CA LEU A 76 -0.44 -16.94 -1.51
C LEU A 76 -1.26 -17.06 -2.82
N PRO A 77 -2.56 -16.69 -2.85
CA PRO A 77 -3.37 -16.68 -4.06
C PRO A 77 -2.89 -15.57 -5.01
N ARG A 78 -1.75 -15.81 -5.67
CA ARG A 78 -0.98 -14.76 -6.38
C ARG A 78 -1.77 -14.17 -7.54
N GLU A 79 -2.60 -14.95 -8.22
CA GLU A 79 -3.42 -14.47 -9.34
C GLU A 79 -4.50 -13.52 -8.83
N LEU A 80 -5.14 -13.87 -7.71
CA LEU A 80 -6.09 -13.02 -7.04
C LEU A 80 -5.45 -11.73 -6.51
N VAL A 81 -4.32 -11.82 -5.78
CA VAL A 81 -3.61 -10.65 -5.26
C VAL A 81 -3.20 -9.70 -6.40
N ARG A 82 -2.76 -10.26 -7.55
CA ARG A 82 -2.46 -9.49 -8.77
C ARG A 82 -3.69 -8.80 -9.33
N SER A 83 -4.81 -9.52 -9.47
CA SER A 83 -6.07 -8.94 -9.94
C SER A 83 -6.56 -7.79 -9.07
N MET A 84 -6.43 -7.91 -7.75
CA MET A 84 -6.83 -6.85 -6.81
C MET A 84 -5.93 -5.62 -6.89
N ALA A 85 -4.68 -5.80 -7.30
CA ALA A 85 -3.74 -4.71 -7.55
C ALA A 85 -3.88 -4.11 -8.97
N GLY A 86 -4.88 -4.54 -9.76
CA GLY A 86 -5.15 -4.01 -11.10
C GLY A 86 -4.28 -4.60 -12.21
N PHE A 87 -3.48 -5.63 -11.92
CA PHE A 87 -2.68 -6.32 -12.93
C PHE A 87 -3.48 -7.41 -13.66
N PRO A 88 -3.15 -7.71 -14.93
CA PRO A 88 -3.70 -8.86 -15.64
C PRO A 88 -3.49 -10.17 -14.86
N THR A 89 -4.46 -11.09 -14.95
CA THR A 89 -4.38 -12.43 -14.34
C THR A 89 -3.40 -13.34 -15.09
N TYR A 90 -3.17 -13.05 -16.37
CA TYR A 90 -2.26 -13.77 -17.28
C TYR A 90 -1.01 -12.93 -17.62
N GLY A 91 0.14 -13.59 -17.78
CA GLY A 91 1.40 -12.95 -18.19
C GLY A 91 2.55 -13.12 -17.18
N ARG A 92 3.76 -12.68 -17.56
CA ARG A 92 4.96 -12.66 -16.68
C ARG A 92 5.40 -11.25 -16.26
N PHE A 93 4.75 -10.22 -16.79
CA PHE A 93 5.15 -8.83 -16.60
C PHE A 93 4.24 -8.14 -15.59
N PHE A 94 4.70 -8.04 -14.35
CA PHE A 94 3.98 -7.43 -13.22
C PHE A 94 4.83 -6.33 -12.59
N TYR A 95 5.21 -5.34 -13.40
CA TYR A 95 6.04 -4.23 -12.93
C TYR A 95 5.26 -2.92 -13.01
N THR A 96 5.46 -2.07 -12.02
CA THR A 96 5.12 -0.66 -12.13
C THR A 96 6.29 0.05 -12.81
N ALA A 97 6.06 0.96 -13.75
CA ALA A 97 7.13 1.64 -14.51
C ALA A 97 8.17 2.29 -13.57
N ARG A 98 7.71 3.02 -12.55
CA ARG A 98 8.56 3.58 -11.47
C ARG A 98 9.46 2.58 -10.72
N ALA A 99 9.16 1.28 -10.75
CA ALA A 99 10.00 0.26 -10.12
C ALA A 99 11.32 0.04 -10.87
N ALA A 100 11.45 0.55 -12.10
CA ALA A 100 12.68 0.48 -12.88
C ALA A 100 13.85 1.26 -12.24
N LEU A 101 13.56 2.29 -11.44
CA LEU A 101 14.58 3.06 -10.72
C LEU A 101 14.51 2.83 -9.22
N ASN A 102 15.67 2.55 -8.63
CA ASN A 102 15.81 2.51 -7.18
C ASN A 102 16.09 3.92 -6.65
N PRO A 103 15.39 4.38 -5.59
CA PRO A 103 15.71 5.65 -4.95
C PRO A 103 17.17 5.72 -4.47
N PRO A 104 17.84 6.88 -4.57
CA PRO A 104 19.21 7.05 -4.11
C PRO A 104 19.38 6.63 -2.65
N THR A 105 20.46 5.92 -2.32
CA THR A 105 20.69 5.46 -0.95
C THR A 105 20.86 6.63 0.03
N SER A 106 21.44 7.76 -0.44
CA SER A 106 21.55 9.00 0.32
C SER A 106 20.19 9.60 0.69
N LEU A 107 19.23 9.60 -0.24
CA LEU A 107 17.87 10.07 -0.01
C LEU A 107 17.12 9.12 0.94
N CYS A 108 17.27 7.82 0.72
CA CYS A 108 16.73 6.77 1.57
C CYS A 108 17.13 6.93 3.05
N LYS A 109 18.41 7.21 3.34
CA LYS A 109 18.93 7.40 4.71
C LYS A 109 18.31 8.59 5.46
N LYS A 110 17.65 9.51 4.76
CA LYS A 110 16.95 10.65 5.39
C LYS A 110 15.58 10.27 5.95
N PHE A 111 15.08 9.08 5.65
CA PHE A 111 13.85 8.53 6.22
C PHE A 111 14.17 7.52 7.34
N PRO A 112 13.30 7.40 8.37
CA PRO A 112 13.46 6.42 9.44
C PRO A 112 13.47 4.97 8.96
N GLY A 113 14.00 4.06 9.79
CA GLY A 113 13.93 2.61 9.56
C GLY A 113 15.28 1.92 9.33
N ASP A 114 16.39 2.50 9.80
CA ASP A 114 17.67 1.79 9.80
C ASP A 114 17.63 0.62 10.81
N PRO A 115 18.22 -0.55 10.47
CA PRO A 115 18.18 -1.72 11.34
C PRO A 115 18.91 -1.45 12.66
N ILE A 116 18.21 -1.65 13.77
CA ILE A 116 18.76 -1.65 15.14
C ILE A 116 18.39 -3.01 15.77
N GLN A 117 19.38 -3.66 16.41
CA GLN A 117 19.36 -4.90 17.24
C GLN A 117 18.23 -5.93 16.94
N PRO A 118 18.50 -7.17 16.48
CA PRO A 118 17.48 -7.96 15.81
C PRO A 118 16.80 -8.98 16.73
N THR A 119 15.54 -8.75 17.09
CA THR A 119 14.56 -9.84 17.18
C THR A 119 13.92 -10.09 15.80
N VAL A 120 13.41 -11.30 15.55
CA VAL A 120 12.83 -11.68 14.24
C VAL A 120 11.68 -10.76 13.83
N ALA A 121 10.84 -10.35 14.79
CA ALA A 121 9.71 -9.45 14.54
C ALA A 121 10.17 -8.03 14.17
N GLU A 122 11.22 -7.51 14.83
CA GLU A 122 11.83 -6.21 14.52
C GLU A 122 12.50 -6.22 13.14
N TYR A 123 13.17 -7.31 12.78
CA TYR A 123 13.74 -7.44 11.44
C TYR A 123 12.65 -7.41 10.36
N ALA A 124 11.56 -8.16 10.54
CA ALA A 124 10.45 -8.17 9.59
C ALA A 124 9.76 -6.78 9.47
N SER A 125 9.57 -6.07 10.58
CA SER A 125 8.98 -4.73 10.57
C SER A 125 9.89 -3.70 9.89
N VAL A 126 11.20 -3.76 10.12
CA VAL A 126 12.19 -2.92 9.42
C VAL A 126 12.16 -3.19 7.91
N GLN A 127 12.06 -4.44 7.47
CA GLN A 127 11.93 -4.77 6.05
C GLN A 127 10.67 -4.14 5.42
N VAL A 128 9.54 -4.18 6.13
CA VAL A 128 8.31 -3.51 5.68
C VAL A 128 8.51 -1.99 5.58
N ILE A 129 9.17 -1.36 6.55
CA ILE A 129 9.46 0.08 6.52
C ILE A 129 10.38 0.43 5.34
N ILE A 130 11.41 -0.38 5.07
CA ILE A 130 12.30 -0.19 3.92
C ILE A 130 11.52 -0.27 2.60
N MET A 131 10.62 -1.25 2.47
CA MET A 131 9.75 -1.37 1.29
C MET A 131 8.83 -0.16 1.14
N LEU A 132 8.14 0.23 2.21
CA LEU A 132 7.27 1.41 2.24
C LEU A 132 8.02 2.70 1.90
N ARG A 133 9.25 2.85 2.38
CA ARG A 133 10.12 4.00 2.06
C ARG A 133 10.39 4.05 0.56
N LYS A 134 10.80 2.94 -0.04
CA LYS A 134 11.11 2.88 -1.47
C LYS A 134 9.90 3.23 -2.31
N THR A 135 8.76 2.62 -2.01
CA THR A 135 7.50 2.92 -2.71
C THR A 135 7.09 4.37 -2.49
N PHE A 136 7.15 4.90 -1.27
CA PHE A 136 6.77 6.28 -1.01
C PHE A 136 7.61 7.29 -1.81
N ILE A 137 8.92 7.09 -1.95
CA ILE A 137 9.80 7.96 -2.74
C ILE A 137 9.53 7.82 -4.25
N GLN A 138 9.22 6.61 -4.73
CA GLN A 138 8.84 6.41 -6.13
C GLN A 138 7.49 7.08 -6.44
N ASP A 139 6.52 6.92 -5.54
CA ASP A 139 5.15 7.42 -5.68
C ASP A 139 5.06 8.93 -5.47
N SER A 140 6.00 9.54 -4.73
CA SER A 140 5.97 10.97 -4.48
C SER A 140 6.12 11.78 -5.77
N VAL A 141 6.88 11.30 -6.76
CA VAL A 141 7.12 12.02 -8.02
C VAL A 141 5.80 12.28 -8.77
N PRO A 142 5.02 11.27 -9.20
CA PRO A 142 3.74 11.52 -9.86
C PRO A 142 2.74 12.19 -8.92
N MET A 143 2.79 11.93 -7.60
CA MET A 143 1.90 12.59 -6.64
C MET A 143 2.19 14.08 -6.45
N MET A 144 3.44 14.52 -6.60
CA MET A 144 3.81 15.93 -6.58
C MET A 144 3.34 16.65 -7.84
N GLU A 145 3.35 15.97 -8.99
CA GLU A 145 2.80 16.52 -10.25
C GLU A 145 1.27 16.67 -10.18
N HIS A 146 0.56 15.63 -9.72
CA HIS A 146 -0.91 15.62 -9.67
C HIS A 146 -1.47 16.46 -8.52
N HIS A 147 -0.77 16.50 -7.37
CA HIS A 147 -1.23 17.12 -6.13
C HIS A 147 -0.14 17.97 -5.46
N PRO A 148 0.35 19.05 -6.11
CA PRO A 148 1.47 19.85 -5.63
C PRO A 148 1.20 20.56 -4.30
N CYS A 149 -0.08 20.76 -3.95
CA CYS A 149 -0.49 21.51 -2.77
C CYS A 149 -0.44 20.71 -1.45
N TYR A 150 -0.08 19.42 -1.46
CA TYR A 150 -0.06 18.64 -0.22
C TYR A 150 1.07 19.10 0.71
N PRO A 151 0.80 19.27 2.02
CA PRO A 151 1.80 19.75 2.99
C PRO A 151 3.06 18.87 3.08
N VAL A 152 2.93 17.57 2.78
CA VAL A 152 4.06 16.64 2.82
C VAL A 152 5.19 17.04 1.85
N TRP A 153 4.87 17.67 0.71
CA TRP A 153 5.85 18.11 -0.29
C TRP A 153 6.64 19.35 0.14
N GLN A 154 6.18 20.08 1.17
CA GLN A 154 6.91 21.22 1.73
C GLN A 154 8.11 20.80 2.58
N HIS A 155 8.24 19.50 2.87
CA HIS A 155 9.38 18.99 3.63
C HIS A 155 10.67 19.12 2.82
N SER A 156 11.74 19.60 3.46
CA SER A 156 13.03 19.89 2.81
C SER A 156 13.67 18.70 2.09
N ILE A 157 13.26 17.47 2.42
CA ILE A 157 13.70 16.25 1.76
C ILE A 157 13.37 16.23 0.27
N PHE A 158 12.25 16.84 -0.15
CA PHE A 158 11.82 16.89 -1.55
C PHE A 158 12.50 18.01 -2.33
N SER A 159 13.09 18.99 -1.64
CA SER A 159 13.93 20.04 -2.23
C SER A 159 15.40 19.65 -2.32
N ASP A 160 15.77 18.47 -1.83
CA ASP A 160 17.14 17.97 -1.87
C ASP A 160 17.61 17.71 -3.31
N PRO A 161 18.85 18.05 -3.68
CA PRO A 161 19.37 17.78 -5.02
C PRO A 161 19.24 16.31 -5.46
N ALA A 162 19.40 15.36 -4.54
CA ALA A 162 19.22 13.94 -4.87
C ALA A 162 17.75 13.57 -5.13
N SER A 163 16.80 14.23 -4.46
CA SER A 163 15.37 14.09 -4.73
C SER A 163 15.01 14.67 -6.10
N LEU A 164 15.45 15.90 -6.38
CA LEU A 164 15.19 16.57 -7.66
C LEU A 164 15.83 15.85 -8.85
N SER A 165 17.02 15.25 -8.67
CA SER A 165 17.64 14.42 -9.71
C SER A 165 16.82 13.17 -9.96
N PHE A 166 16.41 12.46 -8.90
CA PHE A 166 15.62 11.24 -9.01
C PHE A 166 14.26 11.50 -9.67
N GLU A 167 13.62 12.62 -9.35
CA GLU A 167 12.37 13.07 -9.98
C GLU A 167 12.51 13.19 -11.51
N ARG A 168 13.56 13.86 -11.98
CA ARG A 168 13.83 14.00 -13.43
C ARG A 168 14.04 12.65 -14.12
N ASP A 169 14.81 11.77 -13.50
CA ASP A 169 15.11 10.44 -14.07
C ASP A 169 13.84 9.58 -14.17
N LEU A 170 12.95 9.67 -13.17
CA LEU A 170 11.73 8.89 -13.12
C LEU A 170 10.67 9.39 -14.12
N LEU A 171 10.55 10.71 -14.28
CA LEU A 171 9.68 11.31 -15.29
C LEU A 171 10.07 10.91 -16.73
N GLN A 172 11.34 10.62 -16.99
CA GLN A 172 11.79 10.14 -18.32
C GLN A 172 11.36 8.68 -18.61
N ILE A 173 11.04 7.90 -17.58
CA ILE A 173 10.63 6.49 -17.73
C ILE A 173 9.11 6.35 -17.79
N GLU A 174 8.38 7.28 -17.16
CA GLU A 174 6.91 7.29 -17.17
C GLU A 174 6.31 8.06 -18.37
N ALA A 175 7.12 8.80 -19.13
CA ALA A 175 6.74 9.46 -20.39
C ALA A 175 6.64 8.48 -21.57
#